data_AF-A0A257I062-F1
#
_entry.id   AF-A0A257I062-F1
#
_cell.length_a   1.000
_cell.length_b   1.000
_cell.length_c   1.000
_cell.angle_alpha   90.00
_cell.angle_beta   90.00
_cell.angle_gamma   90.00
#
_symmetry.space_group_name_H-M   'P 1'
#
loop_
_entity.id
_entity.type
_entity.pdbx_description
1 polymer ?
#
loop_
_entity_poly.entity_id
_entity_poly.type
_entity_poly.pdbx_seq_one_letter_code
_entity_poly.pdbx_strand_id
1 'polypeptide(L)'
;MKRIWNILLLLSFLFGYLQWGKDQHLFLFQAIGELYTKAKLHPMSVLHPLTLLPFIGMLLFLSTIFQKTPSRIITFAGAIGMSSIMLMILLIGILGPNFKMLLSVLPFFTFLFFVVKTNWRKLDI
;
A
#
# COMPACT_ATOMS: atom_id res chain seq x y z
N MET A 1 -10.76 -2.70 -17.67
CA MET A 1 -11.19 -2.96 -16.28
C MET A 1 -10.05 -3.12 -15.28
N LYS A 2 -8.91 -3.77 -15.60
CA LYS A 2 -7.79 -3.91 -14.65
C LYS A 2 -7.28 -2.58 -14.06
N ARG A 3 -7.22 -1.54 -14.90
CA ARG A 3 -6.72 -0.21 -14.50
C ARG A 3 -7.56 0.45 -13.38
N ILE A 4 -8.89 0.30 -13.39
CA ILE A 4 -9.73 0.94 -12.37
C ILE A 4 -9.52 0.30 -11.00
N TRP A 5 -9.38 -1.03 -10.94
CA TRP A 5 -9.06 -1.74 -9.70
C TRP A 5 -7.68 -1.36 -9.17
N ASN A 6 -6.69 -1.16 -10.05
CA ASN A 6 -5.39 -0.68 -9.64
C ASN A 6 -5.48 0.75 -9.06
N ILE A 7 -6.20 1.68 -9.71
CA ILE A 7 -6.38 3.03 -9.17
C ILE A 7 -7.06 3.00 -7.81
N LEU A 8 -8.16 2.23 -7.66
CA LEU A 8 -8.88 2.10 -6.40
C LEU A 8 -8.00 1.48 -5.29
N LEU A 9 -7.21 0.46 -5.61
CA LEU A 9 -6.26 -0.13 -4.66
C LEU A 9 -5.24 0.92 -4.21
N LEU A 10 -4.65 1.68 -5.14
CA LEU A 10 -3.66 2.70 -4.81
C LEU A 10 -4.26 3.82 -3.95
N LEU A 11 -5.47 4.27 -4.27
CA LEU A 11 -6.16 5.29 -3.46
C LEU A 11 -6.45 4.77 -2.05
N SER A 12 -7.00 3.56 -1.93
CA SER A 12 -7.25 2.95 -0.61
C SER A 12 -5.97 2.77 0.22
N PHE A 13 -4.84 2.46 -0.43
CA PHE A 13 -3.55 2.38 0.23
C PHE A 13 -3.14 3.73 0.85
N LEU A 14 -3.30 4.83 0.11
CA LEU A 14 -2.93 6.17 0.59
C LEU A 14 -3.76 6.61 1.81
N PHE A 15 -5.00 6.15 1.90
CA PHE A 15 -5.90 6.39 3.03
C PHE A 15 -5.73 5.43 4.21
N GLY A 16 -4.75 4.51 4.16
CA GLY A 16 -4.40 3.70 5.32
C GLY A 16 -4.02 4.60 6.50
N TYR A 17 -4.71 4.41 7.62
CA TYR A 17 -4.53 5.21 8.84
C TYR A 17 -3.71 4.40 9.84
N LEU A 18 -2.58 4.96 10.26
CA LEU A 18 -1.69 4.38 11.25
C LEU A 18 -1.71 5.26 12.50
N GLN A 19 -2.02 4.67 13.65
CA GLN A 19 -1.99 5.35 14.94
C GLN A 19 -1.11 4.55 15.91
N TRP A 20 -0.24 5.24 16.64
CA TRP A 20 0.65 4.63 17.63
C TRP A 20 0.88 5.59 18.81
N GLY A 21 1.31 5.05 19.95
CA GLY A 21 1.41 5.85 21.16
C GLY A 21 0.06 6.45 21.60
N LYS A 22 0.09 7.55 22.35
CA LYS A 22 -1.14 8.22 22.83
C LYS A 22 -1.78 9.11 21.76
N ASP A 23 -0.98 9.94 21.09
CA ASP A 23 -1.49 11.01 20.22
C ASP A 23 -0.88 11.02 18.80
N GLN A 24 0.01 10.08 18.48
CA GLN A 24 0.65 10.02 17.17
C GLN A 24 -0.23 9.26 16.19
N HIS A 25 -0.59 9.93 15.09
CA HIS A 25 -1.42 9.36 14.05
C HIS A 25 -1.05 9.97 12.72
N LEU A 26 -1.17 9.18 11.67
CA LEU A 26 -0.80 9.60 10.33
C LEU A 26 -1.49 8.75 9.28
N PHE A 27 -1.89 9.38 8.17
CA PHE A 27 -2.26 8.65 6.96
C PHE A 27 -1.03 8.31 6.13
N LEU A 28 -1.08 7.25 5.33
CA LEU A 28 0.07 6.86 4.52
C LEU A 28 0.48 7.90 3.47
N PHE A 29 -0.45 8.70 2.93
CA PHE A 29 -0.05 9.81 2.06
C PHE A 29 0.80 10.86 2.79
N GLN A 30 0.51 11.12 4.07
CA GLN A 30 1.33 11.99 4.91
C GLN A 30 2.68 11.31 5.21
N ALA A 31 2.69 9.99 5.40
CA ALA A 31 3.90 9.22 5.68
C ALA A 31 4.89 9.30 4.52
N ILE A 32 4.39 9.30 3.28
CA ILE A 32 5.20 9.50 2.07
C ILE A 32 5.83 10.90 2.07
N GLY A 33 5.06 11.94 2.45
CA GLY A 33 5.57 13.31 2.58
C GLY A 33 6.68 13.42 3.62
N GLU A 34 6.46 12.83 4.81
CA GLU A 34 7.50 12.76 5.84
C GLU A 34 8.71 11.96 5.43
N LEU A 35 8.51 10.84 4.72
CA LEU A 35 9.60 10.01 4.22
C LEU A 35 10.46 10.81 3.26
N TYR A 36 9.84 11.61 2.38
CA TYR A 36 10.55 12.47 1.44
C TYR A 36 11.37 13.57 2.14
N THR A 37 10.82 14.23 3.17
CA THR A 37 11.55 15.25 3.93
C THR A 37 12.69 14.62 4.74
N LYS A 38 12.44 13.50 5.42
CA LYS A 38 13.46 12.76 6.19
C LYS A 38 14.56 12.20 5.30
N ALA A 39 14.23 11.70 4.10
CA ALA A 39 15.21 11.21 3.15
C ALA A 39 16.20 12.29 2.68
N LYS A 40 15.75 13.55 2.55
CA LYS A 40 16.62 14.68 2.18
C LYS A 40 17.59 15.08 3.29
N LEU A 41 17.11 15.11 4.54
CA LEU A 41 17.90 15.56 5.67
C LEU A 41 18.82 14.45 6.21
N HIS A 42 18.29 13.23 6.29
CA HIS A 42 18.94 12.07 6.92
C HIS A 42 18.64 10.77 6.14
N PRO A 43 19.28 10.57 4.96
CA PRO A 43 18.96 9.45 4.07
C PRO A 43 19.17 8.07 4.71
N MET A 44 20.14 7.92 5.62
CA MET A 44 20.38 6.66 6.32
C MET A 44 19.23 6.28 7.27
N SER A 45 18.49 7.28 7.80
CA SER A 45 17.42 7.05 8.77
C SER A 45 16.15 6.45 8.15
N VAL A 46 16.00 6.53 6.82
CA VAL A 46 14.81 6.05 6.10
C VAL A 46 15.02 4.66 5.46
N LEU A 47 16.23 4.11 5.54
CA LEU A 47 16.61 2.80 5.01
C LEU A 47 16.16 1.66 5.95
N HIS A 48 14.85 1.53 6.14
CA HIS A 48 14.26 0.43 6.88
C HIS A 48 13.45 -0.46 5.93
N PRO A 49 13.49 -1.80 6.04
CA PRO A 49 12.73 -2.68 5.14
C PRO A 49 11.25 -2.34 5.08
N LEU A 50 10.68 -1.97 6.23
CA LEU A 50 9.26 -1.64 6.39
C LEU A 50 8.86 -0.26 5.86
N THR A 51 9.82 0.60 5.50
CA THR A 51 9.56 1.86 4.78
C THR A 51 9.86 1.69 3.31
N LEU A 52 10.98 1.03 2.99
CA LEU A 52 11.47 0.88 1.62
C LEU A 52 10.61 -0.08 0.80
N LEU A 53 10.25 -1.24 1.35
CA LEU A 53 9.44 -2.25 0.66
C LEU A 53 8.05 -1.72 0.24
N PRO A 54 7.23 -1.10 1.14
CA PRO A 54 5.95 -0.56 0.72
C PRO A 54 6.09 0.64 -0.22
N PHE A 55 7.13 1.46 -0.07
CA PHE A 55 7.37 2.59 -0.96
C PHE A 55 7.75 2.14 -2.37
N ILE A 56 8.70 1.21 -2.50
CA ILE A 56 9.05 0.59 -3.79
C ILE A 56 7.84 -0.13 -4.38
N GLY A 57 7.09 -0.87 -3.55
CA GLY A 57 5.86 -1.52 -3.96
C GLY A 57 4.84 -0.55 -4.54
N MET A 58 4.64 0.60 -3.88
CA MET A 58 3.76 1.66 -4.35
C MET A 58 4.24 2.28 -5.67
N LEU A 59 5.55 2.53 -5.84
CA LEU A 59 6.12 3.05 -7.09
C LEU A 59 5.96 2.03 -8.25
N LEU A 60 6.25 0.76 -8.00
CA LEU A 60 6.03 -0.31 -8.98
C LEU A 60 4.56 -0.38 -9.37
N PHE A 61 3.66 -0.34 -8.39
CA PHE A 61 2.23 -0.40 -8.64
C PHE A 61 1.72 0.82 -9.42
N LEU A 62 2.22 2.02 -9.09
CA LEU A 62 1.92 3.27 -9.80
C LEU A 62 2.29 3.18 -11.29
N SER A 63 3.41 2.53 -11.61
CA SER A 63 3.82 2.32 -13.01
C SER A 63 2.78 1.55 -13.84
N THR A 64 2.02 0.64 -13.21
CA THR A 64 0.98 -0.15 -13.88
C THR A 64 -0.19 0.70 -14.38
N ILE A 65 -0.40 1.88 -13.79
CA ILE A 65 -1.48 2.80 -14.17
C ILE A 65 -1.16 3.51 -15.49
N PHE A 66 0.12 3.65 -15.84
CA PHE A 66 0.56 4.29 -17.09
C PHE A 66 0.83 3.31 -18.22
N GLN A 67 0.81 1.99 -17.96
CA GLN A 67 0.97 0.97 -18.99
C GLN A 67 -0.30 0.80 -19.83
N LYS A 68 -0.16 0.65 -21.16
CA LYS A 68 -1.28 0.34 -22.08
C LYS A 68 -2.01 -0.94 -21.64
N THR A 69 -1.25 -1.94 -21.23
CA THR A 69 -1.74 -3.19 -20.63
C THR A 69 -1.02 -3.41 -19.30
N PRO A 70 -1.72 -3.32 -18.14
CA PRO A 70 -1.09 -3.53 -16.84
C PRO A 70 -0.44 -4.90 -16.77
N SER A 71 0.88 -4.95 -16.55
CA SER A 71 1.60 -6.22 -16.48
C SER A 71 1.24 -6.95 -15.18
N ARG A 72 1.02 -8.26 -15.29
CA ARG A 72 0.61 -9.11 -14.16
C ARG A 72 1.70 -9.15 -13.08
N ILE A 73 2.95 -9.30 -13.49
CA ILE A 73 4.10 -9.42 -12.58
C ILE A 73 4.30 -8.12 -11.80
N ILE A 74 4.29 -6.96 -12.46
CA ILE A 74 4.49 -5.67 -11.79
C ILE A 74 3.29 -5.36 -10.88
N THR A 75 2.07 -5.69 -11.31
CA THR A 75 0.87 -5.54 -10.47
C THR A 75 0.99 -6.35 -9.18
N PHE A 76 1.38 -7.63 -9.25
CA PHE A 76 1.54 -8.46 -8.05
C PHE A 76 2.74 -8.03 -7.19
N ALA A 77 3.88 -7.73 -7.79
CA ALA A 77 5.05 -7.25 -7.06
C ALA A 77 4.73 -5.96 -6.28
N GLY A 78 4.07 -5.00 -6.93
CA GLY A 78 3.65 -3.76 -6.28
C GLY A 78 2.59 -3.99 -5.19
N ALA A 79 1.61 -4.87 -5.46
CA ALA A 79 0.57 -5.21 -4.49
C ALA A 79 1.14 -5.91 -3.25
N ILE A 80 2.09 -6.82 -3.39
CA ILE A 80 2.77 -7.49 -2.27
C ILE A 80 3.52 -6.47 -1.42
N GLY A 81 4.28 -5.57 -2.07
CA GLY A 81 5.00 -4.50 -1.38
C GLY A 81 4.06 -3.61 -0.56
N MET A 82 2.98 -3.10 -1.17
CA MET A 82 1.97 -2.31 -0.45
C MET A 82 1.24 -3.10 0.65
N SER A 83 0.99 -4.40 0.42
CA SER A 83 0.33 -5.26 1.40
C SER A 83 1.16 -5.45 2.67
N SER A 84 2.50 -5.39 2.58
CA SER A 84 3.38 -5.56 3.74
C SER A 84 3.05 -4.57 4.87
N ILE A 85 2.92 -3.27 4.55
CA ILE A 85 2.57 -2.26 5.55
C ILE A 85 1.10 -2.32 5.93
N MET A 86 0.20 -2.65 5.00
CA MET A 86 -1.24 -2.78 5.30
C MET A 86 -1.53 -3.91 6.27
N LEU A 87 -0.86 -5.06 6.11
CA LEU A 87 -0.93 -6.16 7.06
C LEU A 87 -0.41 -5.74 8.43
N MET A 88 0.66 -4.95 8.49
CA MET A 88 1.17 -4.46 9.76
C MET A 88 0.18 -3.50 10.44
N ILE A 89 -0.42 -2.56 9.70
CA ILE A 89 -1.46 -1.67 10.23
C ILE A 89 -2.66 -2.48 10.73
N LEU A 90 -3.07 -3.51 9.98
CA LEU A 90 -4.14 -4.42 10.40
C LEU A 90 -3.78 -5.14 11.71
N LEU A 91 -2.57 -5.71 11.81
CA LEU A 91 -2.09 -6.39 13.02
C LEU A 91 -2.08 -5.45 14.22
N ILE A 92 -1.52 -4.24 14.08
CA ILE A 92 -1.50 -3.24 15.14
C ILE A 92 -2.92 -2.80 15.50
N GLY A 93 -3.80 -2.66 14.52
CA GLY A 93 -5.23 -2.34 14.72
C GLY A 93 -5.96 -3.40 15.54
N ILE A 94 -5.69 -4.69 15.31
CA ILE A 94 -6.27 -5.80 16.06
C ILE A 94 -5.71 -5.85 17.49
N LEU A 95 -4.39 -5.70 17.65
CA LEU A 95 -3.72 -5.77 18.95
C LEU A 95 -3.99 -4.56 19.85
N GLY A 96 -4.16 -3.38 19.24
CA GLY A 96 -4.43 -2.10 19.90
C GLY A 96 -5.91 -1.67 19.89
N PRO A 97 -6.85 -2.63 19.86
CA PRO A 97 -8.24 -2.54 19.35
C PRO A 97 -8.67 -1.18 18.76
N ASN A 98 -7.99 -0.74 17.69
CA ASN A 98 -8.23 0.57 17.09
C ASN A 98 -9.12 0.45 15.85
N PHE A 99 -10.42 0.70 16.05
CA PHE A 99 -11.40 0.64 14.97
C PHE A 99 -11.10 1.55 13.78
N LYS A 100 -10.45 2.71 14.00
CA LYS A 100 -10.09 3.62 12.89
C LYS A 100 -9.04 2.97 11.97
N MET A 101 -8.02 2.35 12.56
CA MET A 101 -7.01 1.61 11.80
C MET A 101 -7.65 0.46 11.02
N LEU A 102 -8.46 -0.37 11.69
CA LEU A 102 -9.14 -1.51 11.05
C LEU A 102 -10.02 -1.06 9.87
N LEU A 103 -10.87 -0.04 10.08
CA LEU A 103 -11.78 0.45 9.06
C LEU A 103 -11.02 1.05 7.86
N SER A 104 -9.89 1.71 8.10
CA SER A 104 -9.09 2.31 7.03
C SER A 104 -8.43 1.27 6.10
N VAL A 105 -8.12 0.09 6.63
CA VAL A 105 -7.40 -0.96 5.88
C VAL A 105 -8.37 -1.88 5.12
N LEU A 106 -9.64 -1.97 5.52
CA LEU A 106 -10.65 -2.79 4.83
C LEU A 106 -10.79 -2.46 3.33
N PRO A 107 -10.93 -1.19 2.90
CA PRO A 107 -10.97 -0.85 1.48
C PRO A 107 -9.76 -1.35 0.69
N PHE A 108 -8.57 -1.37 1.29
CA PHE A 108 -7.38 -1.89 0.64
C PHE A 108 -7.51 -3.39 0.35
N PHE A 109 -7.88 -4.20 1.34
CA PHE A 109 -8.01 -5.65 1.15
C PHE A 109 -9.17 -6.02 0.23
N THR A 110 -10.27 -5.26 0.21
CA THR A 110 -11.38 -5.50 -0.73
C THR A 110 -10.93 -5.25 -2.16
N PHE A 111 -10.26 -4.13 -2.45
CA PHE A 111 -9.72 -3.88 -3.78
C PHE A 111 -8.58 -4.83 -4.15
N LEU A 112 -7.78 -5.27 -3.18
CA LEU A 112 -6.71 -6.26 -3.42
C LEU A 112 -7.32 -7.56 -3.95
N PHE A 113 -8.40 -8.03 -3.32
CA PHE A 113 -9.14 -9.20 -3.79
C PHE A 113 -9.63 -9.04 -5.24
N PHE A 114 -10.18 -7.89 -5.61
CA PHE A 114 -10.62 -7.63 -6.99
C PHE A 114 -9.45 -7.56 -7.98
N VAL A 115 -8.32 -6.96 -7.60
CA VAL A 115 -7.09 -6.93 -8.42
C VAL A 115 -6.59 -8.35 -8.68
N VAL A 116 -6.52 -9.19 -7.64
CA VAL A 116 -6.10 -10.60 -7.75
C VAL A 116 -7.08 -11.35 -8.66
N LYS A 117 -8.39 -11.29 -8.37
CA LYS A 117 -9.45 -11.97 -9.14
C LYS A 117 -9.41 -11.62 -10.63
N THR A 118 -9.22 -10.33 -10.96
CA THR A 118 -9.20 -9.87 -12.35
C THR A 118 -7.92 -10.30 -13.09
N ASN A 119 -6.81 -10.48 -12.37
CA ASN A 119 -5.55 -10.93 -12.96
C ASN A 119 -5.36 -12.45 -12.97
N TRP A 120 -6.18 -13.20 -12.23
CA TRP A 120 -6.13 -14.66 -12.19
C TRP A 120 -6.77 -15.32 -13.43
N ARG A 121 -7.80 -14.70 -14.04
CA ARG A 121 -8.60 -15.27 -15.16
C ARG A 121 -7.90 -15.36 -16.53
N LYS A 122 -6.57 -15.29 -16.61
CA LYS A 122 -5.81 -15.58 -17.83
C LYS A 122 -4.51 -16.30 -17.46
N LEU A 123 -4.60 -17.62 -17.38
CA LEU A 123 -3.49 -18.53 -17.66
C LEU A 123 -3.78 -19.07 -19.06
N ASP A 124 -3.61 -18.22 -20.08
CA ASP A 124 -3.42 -18.74 -21.44
C ASP A 124 -1.92 -19.07 -21.51
N ILE A 125 -1.56 -20.25 -21.00
CA ILE A 125 -0.29 -20.93 -21.32
C ILE A 125 -0.56 -21.80 -22.53
#